data_AF-A0A2X4K2Z6-F1
#
_entry.id   AF-A0A2X4K2Z6-F1
#
_cell.length_a   1.000
_cell.length_b   1.000
_cell.length_c   1.000
_cell.angle_alpha   90.00
_cell.angle_beta   90.00
_cell.angle_gamma   90.00
#
_symmetry.space_group_name_H-M   'P 1'
#
loop_
_entity.id
_entity.type
_entity.pdbx_description
1 polymer ?
#
loop_
_entity_poly.entity_id
_entity_poly.type
_entity_poly.pdbx_seq_one_letter_code
_entity_poly.pdbx_strand_id
1 'polypeptide(L)'
;MAEKVTAGRDILGEFAPKFAECNDDILFGQIWSREEQLPAKTRSMITVSALISGGNLEQLDHHLQLAKTNGVTKQEIVELITHLAFYVGWPKAWSTFNRAKRIWEQE
;
A
#
# COMPACT_ATOMS: atom_id res chain seq x y z
N MET A 1 0.08 -8.51 -18.12
CA MET A 1 0.80 -9.14 -16.99
C MET A 1 1.27 -8.02 -16.10
N ALA A 2 0.98 -8.07 -14.80
CA ALA A 2 1.51 -7.09 -13.85
C ALA A 2 3.04 -7.06 -13.94
N GLU A 3 3.62 -5.86 -13.88
CA GLU A 3 5.07 -5.69 -13.90
C GLU A 3 5.71 -6.48 -12.75
N LYS A 4 6.81 -7.18 -13.04
CA LYS A 4 7.45 -8.05 -12.05
C LYS A 4 8.13 -7.18 -11.01
N VAL A 5 7.68 -7.24 -9.76
CA VAL A 5 8.31 -6.52 -8.64
C VAL A 5 9.60 -7.23 -8.23
N THR A 6 10.74 -6.53 -8.33
CA THR A 6 12.08 -7.05 -7.99
C THR A 6 12.79 -6.30 -6.86
N ALA A 7 12.10 -5.32 -6.26
CA ALA A 7 12.68 -4.43 -5.25
C ALA A 7 13.29 -5.19 -4.05
N GLY A 8 12.74 -6.36 -3.70
CA GLY A 8 13.31 -7.20 -2.64
C GLY A 8 14.72 -7.64 -3.00
N ARG A 9 14.92 -8.25 -4.17
CA ARG A 9 16.25 -8.69 -4.62
C ARG A 9 17.19 -7.52 -4.91
N ASP A 10 16.68 -6.45 -5.50
CA ASP A 10 17.51 -5.30 -5.88
C ASP A 10 18.08 -4.55 -4.67
N ILE A 11 17.32 -4.47 -3.56
CA ILE A 11 17.72 -3.71 -2.37
C ILE A 11 18.32 -4.62 -1.29
N LEU A 12 17.76 -5.81 -1.10
CA LEU A 12 18.07 -6.70 0.03
C LEU A 12 18.62 -8.06 -0.39
N GLY A 13 18.92 -8.27 -1.67
CA GLY A 13 19.36 -9.58 -2.18
C GLY A 13 20.60 -10.14 -1.50
N GLU A 14 21.60 -9.29 -1.20
CA GLU A 14 22.81 -9.73 -0.49
C GLU A 14 22.61 -9.78 1.03
N PHE A 15 21.91 -8.80 1.60
CA PHE A 15 21.76 -8.65 3.05
C PHE A 15 20.75 -9.63 3.66
N ALA A 16 19.61 -9.83 3.00
CA ALA A 16 18.51 -10.66 3.47
C ALA A 16 17.88 -11.47 2.30
N PRO A 17 18.65 -12.39 1.68
CA PRO A 17 18.27 -13.06 0.43
C PRO A 17 16.93 -13.79 0.51
N LYS A 18 16.62 -14.45 1.64
CA LYS A 18 15.35 -15.16 1.79
C LYS A 18 14.17 -14.20 1.92
N PHE A 19 14.35 -13.06 2.59
CA PHE A 19 13.30 -12.05 2.67
C PHE A 19 13.03 -11.43 1.30
N ALA A 20 14.09 -11.11 0.56
CA ALA A 20 14.01 -10.65 -0.83
C ALA A 20 13.24 -11.62 -1.74
N GLU A 21 13.55 -12.92 -1.67
CA GLU A 21 12.84 -13.97 -2.39
C GLU A 21 11.34 -14.01 -2.02
N CYS A 22 11.02 -14.02 -0.72
CA CYS A 22 9.63 -14.02 -0.25
C CYS A 22 8.86 -12.77 -0.71
N ASN A 23 9.49 -11.60 -0.71
CA ASN A 23 8.88 -10.36 -1.18
C ASN A 23 8.50 -10.45 -2.66
N ASP A 24 9.46 -10.81 -3.49
CA ASP A 24 9.27 -10.75 -4.94
C ASP A 24 8.41 -11.92 -5.45
N ASP A 25 8.68 -13.14 -5.00
CA ASP A 25 8.07 -14.34 -5.57
C ASP A 25 6.77 -14.72 -4.88
N ILE A 26 6.69 -14.59 -3.56
CA ILE A 26 5.51 -15.01 -2.79
C ILE A 26 4.54 -13.84 -2.64
N LEU A 27 4.98 -12.72 -2.06
CA LEU A 27 4.10 -11.59 -1.82
C LEU A 27 3.59 -11.02 -3.14
N PHE A 28 4.47 -10.54 -4.02
CA PHE A 28 4.04 -9.95 -5.29
C PHE A 28 3.74 -11.01 -6.36
N GLY A 29 4.61 -11.99 -6.53
CA GLY A 29 4.47 -13.02 -7.57
C GLY A 29 3.26 -13.94 -7.39
N GLN A 30 2.81 -14.22 -6.15
CA GLN A 30 1.69 -15.14 -5.89
C GLN A 30 0.49 -14.47 -5.22
N ILE A 31 0.67 -13.65 -4.18
CA ILE A 31 -0.48 -13.16 -3.41
C ILE A 31 -1.12 -11.93 -4.05
N TRP A 32 -0.32 -10.95 -4.48
CA TRP A 32 -0.84 -9.76 -5.16
C TRP A 32 -1.29 -10.03 -6.59
N SER A 33 -0.70 -11.02 -7.27
CA SER A 33 -1.08 -11.41 -8.64
C SER A 33 -2.47 -12.05 -8.77
N ARG A 34 -3.12 -12.37 -7.64
CA ARG A 34 -4.48 -12.94 -7.57
C ARG A 34 -5.58 -11.90 -7.83
N GLU A 35 -5.42 -11.09 -8.86
CA GLU A 35 -6.31 -9.97 -9.19
C GLU A 35 -7.69 -10.44 -9.68
N GLU A 36 -7.78 -11.64 -10.26
CA GLU A 36 -9.05 -12.27 -10.64
C GLU A 36 -9.95 -12.55 -9.43
N GLN A 37 -9.38 -12.83 -8.25
CA GLN A 37 -10.16 -13.11 -7.04
C GLN A 37 -10.46 -11.84 -6.23
N LEU A 38 -9.55 -10.87 -6.24
CA LEU A 38 -9.75 -9.58 -5.59
C LEU A 38 -8.94 -8.53 -6.36
N PRO A 39 -9.58 -7.51 -6.95
CA PRO A 39 -8.88 -6.54 -7.80
C PRO A 39 -7.75 -5.81 -7.07
N ALA A 40 -6.70 -5.45 -7.81
CA ALA A 40 -5.54 -4.71 -7.29
C ALA A 40 -5.94 -3.43 -6.52
N LYS A 41 -6.96 -2.71 -7.02
CA LYS A 41 -7.53 -1.54 -6.35
C LYS A 41 -7.99 -1.87 -4.92
N THR A 42 -8.82 -2.90 -4.78
CA THR A 42 -9.37 -3.32 -3.48
C THR A 42 -8.28 -3.86 -2.55
N ARG A 43 -7.31 -4.60 -3.09
CA ARG A 43 -6.12 -5.05 -2.34
C ARG A 43 -5.37 -3.87 -1.76
N SER A 44 -5.09 -2.84 -2.56
CA SER A 44 -4.42 -1.63 -2.10
C SER A 44 -5.21 -0.90 -1.00
N MET A 45 -6.53 -0.77 -1.13
CA MET A 45 -7.37 -0.15 -0.09
C MET A 45 -7.29 -0.93 1.23
N ILE A 46 -7.32 -2.27 1.19
CA ILE A 46 -7.21 -3.12 2.37
C ILE A 46 -5.81 -3.02 2.98
N THR A 47 -4.75 -3.06 2.18
CA THR A 47 -3.37 -2.92 2.67
C THR A 47 -3.16 -1.56 3.31
N VAL A 48 -3.60 -0.47 2.68
CA VAL A 48 -3.54 0.88 3.26
C VAL A 48 -4.30 0.91 4.59
N SER A 49 -5.51 0.34 4.65
CA SER A 49 -6.29 0.27 5.89
C SER A 49 -5.56 -0.46 7.00
N ALA A 50 -4.93 -1.59 6.69
CA ALA A 50 -4.17 -2.38 7.65
C ALA A 50 -2.93 -1.63 8.15
N LEU A 51 -2.19 -0.94 7.26
CA LEU A 51 -1.02 -0.15 7.62
C LEU A 51 -1.38 1.03 8.52
N ILE A 52 -2.46 1.76 8.20
CA ILE A 52 -2.97 2.84 9.05
C ILE A 52 -3.35 2.26 10.41
N SER A 53 -4.12 1.18 10.44
CA SER A 53 -4.60 0.55 11.67
C SER A 53 -3.47 0.07 12.57
N GLY A 54 -2.43 -0.54 11.99
CA GLY A 54 -1.23 -0.99 12.69
C GLY A 54 -0.27 0.14 13.10
N GLY A 55 -0.42 1.34 12.56
CA GLY A 55 0.51 2.45 12.79
C GLY A 55 1.83 2.35 12.01
N ASN A 56 1.89 1.50 10.99
CA ASN A 56 3.08 1.23 10.17
C ASN A 56 3.27 2.33 9.09
N LEU A 57 3.37 3.58 9.53
CA LEU A 57 3.33 4.75 8.65
C LEU A 57 4.55 4.88 7.73
N GLU A 58 5.66 4.21 8.03
CA GLU A 58 6.87 4.21 7.18
C GLU A 58 6.64 3.52 5.83
N GLN A 59 5.79 2.48 5.80
CA GLN A 59 5.43 1.75 4.57
C GLN A 59 4.32 2.44 3.78
N LEU A 60 3.66 3.43 4.38
CA LEU A 60 2.40 3.98 3.89
C LEU A 60 2.58 4.79 2.61
N ASP A 61 3.68 5.54 2.44
CA ASP A 61 3.91 6.38 1.25
C ASP A 61 3.97 5.51 -0.02
N HIS A 62 4.68 4.38 0.03
CA HIS A 62 4.75 3.43 -1.08
C HIS A 62 3.37 2.85 -1.40
N HIS A 63 2.64 2.37 -0.39
CA HIS A 63 1.33 1.75 -0.61
C HIS A 63 0.23 2.74 -1.01
N LEU A 64 0.34 4.01 -0.61
CA LEU A 64 -0.54 5.08 -1.10
C LEU A 64 -0.27 5.38 -2.58
N GLN A 65 1.00 5.42 -3.02
CA GLN A 65 1.31 5.55 -4.45
C GLN A 65 0.81 4.34 -5.23
N LEU A 66 1.04 3.12 -4.73
CA LEU A 66 0.54 1.90 -5.36
C LEU A 66 -1.00 1.89 -5.43
N ALA A 67 -1.69 2.38 -4.40
CA ALA A 67 -3.15 2.55 -4.42
C ALA A 67 -3.58 3.51 -5.54
N LYS A 68 -2.91 4.65 -5.70
CA LYS A 68 -3.17 5.59 -6.80
C LYS A 68 -2.96 4.93 -8.17
N THR A 69 -1.83 4.25 -8.37
CA THR A 69 -1.51 3.51 -9.61
C THR A 69 -2.56 2.44 -9.93
N ASN A 70 -3.06 1.76 -8.90
CA ASN A 70 -4.11 0.74 -9.03
C ASN A 70 -5.53 1.33 -9.18
N GLY A 71 -5.68 2.65 -9.33
CA GLY A 71 -6.95 3.31 -9.63
C GLY A 71 -7.80 3.68 -8.41
N VAL A 72 -7.22 3.75 -7.21
CA VAL A 72 -7.89 4.38 -6.05
C VAL A 72 -7.94 5.88 -6.28
N THR A 73 -9.15 6.41 -6.33
CA THR A 73 -9.41 7.83 -6.58
C THR A 73 -9.11 8.68 -5.34
N LYS A 74 -8.92 9.99 -5.54
CA LYS A 74 -8.80 10.96 -4.44
C LYS A 74 -9.99 10.88 -3.48
N GLN A 75 -11.20 10.73 -4.01
CA GLN A 75 -12.41 10.62 -3.20
C GLN A 75 -12.39 9.35 -2.34
N GLU A 76 -12.09 8.19 -2.94
CA GLU A 76 -12.08 6.92 -2.20
C GLU A 76 -11.02 6.89 -1.09
N ILE A 77 -9.82 7.42 -1.33
CA ILE A 77 -8.78 7.44 -0.28
C ILE A 77 -9.15 8.42 0.85
N VAL A 78 -9.79 9.55 0.53
CA VAL A 78 -10.29 10.49 1.54
C VAL A 78 -11.37 9.84 2.41
N GLU A 79 -12.34 9.18 1.79
CA GLU A 79 -13.41 8.47 2.51
C GLU A 79 -12.85 7.32 3.37
N LEU A 80 -11.91 6.54 2.84
CA LEU A 80 -11.27 5.44 3.57
C LEU A 80 -10.56 5.94 4.84
N ILE A 81 -9.73 6.98 4.72
CA ILE A 81 -8.99 7.53 5.87
C ILE A 81 -9.95 8.18 6.88
N THR A 82 -10.96 8.92 6.39
CA THR A 82 -11.97 9.55 7.24
C THR A 82 -12.74 8.49 8.03
N HIS A 83 -13.18 7.42 7.37
CA HIS A 83 -13.91 6.32 8.01
C HIS A 83 -13.04 5.63 9.06
N LEU A 84 -11.78 5.32 8.74
CA LEU A 84 -10.84 4.69 9.68
C LEU A 84 -10.54 5.55 10.90
N ALA A 85 -10.60 6.89 10.80
CA ALA A 85 -10.35 7.78 11.93
C ALA A 85 -11.25 7.46 13.15
N PHE A 86 -12.47 6.97 12.90
CA PHE A 86 -13.41 6.54 13.95
C PHE A 86 -13.05 5.20 14.59
N TYR A 87 -12.35 4.32 13.88
CA TYR A 87 -12.00 2.97 14.37
C TYR A 87 -10.59 2.93 14.98
N VAL A 88 -9.67 3.73 14.47
CA VAL A 88 -8.25 3.64 14.84
C VAL A 88 -7.69 4.94 15.44
N GLY A 89 -8.51 5.99 15.50
CA GLY A 89 -8.20 7.25 16.16
C GLY A 89 -7.68 8.35 15.23
N TRP A 90 -8.03 9.58 15.58
CA TRP A 90 -7.70 10.80 14.83
C TRP A 90 -6.21 11.01 14.52
N PRO A 91 -5.26 10.73 15.45
CA PRO A 91 -3.83 10.94 15.18
C PRO A 91 -3.29 10.12 14.00
N LYS A 92 -3.76 8.89 13.83
CA LYS A 92 -3.37 8.02 12.70
C LYS A 92 -3.94 8.56 11.39
N ALA A 93 -5.20 9.02 11.41
CA ALA A 93 -5.81 9.65 10.26
C ALA A 93 -5.07 10.94 9.85
N TRP A 94 -4.74 11.82 10.80
CA TRP A 94 -4.00 13.06 10.53
C TRP A 94 -2.63 12.80 9.90
N SER A 95 -1.88 11.85 10.48
CA SER A 95 -0.58 11.43 9.95
C SER A 95 -0.68 10.86 8.54
N THR A 96 -1.76 10.12 8.26
CA THR A 96 -2.04 9.55 6.94
C THR A 96 -2.46 10.62 5.93
N PHE A 97 -3.33 11.57 6.31
CA PHE A 97 -3.75 12.66 5.43
C PHE A 97 -2.59 13.54 5.01
N ASN A 98 -1.63 13.85 5.90
CA ASN A 98 -0.42 14.60 5.52
C ASN A 98 0.42 13.90 4.45
N ARG A 99 0.35 12.56 4.37
CA ARG A 99 1.01 11.75 3.35
C ARG A 99 0.17 11.68 2.07
N ALA A 100 -1.12 11.33 2.19
CA ALA A 100 -2.04 11.23 1.07
C ALA A 100 -2.18 12.56 0.31
N LYS A 101 -2.24 13.70 1.02
CA LYS A 101 -2.27 15.04 0.44
C LYS A 101 -1.13 15.23 -0.58
N ARG A 102 0.11 14.88 -0.21
CA ARG A 102 1.29 15.01 -1.09
C ARG A 102 1.20 14.15 -2.35
N ILE A 103 0.53 12.99 -2.30
CA ILE A 103 0.44 12.04 -3.42
C ILE A 103 -0.69 12.42 -4.40
N TRP A 104 -1.78 13.01 -3.91
CA TRP A 104 -2.94 13.41 -4.71
C TRP A 104 -3.04 14.91 -5.01
N GLU A 105 -2.15 15.75 -4.51
CA GLU A 105 -2.04 17.17 -4.89
C GLU A 105 -0.98 17.46 -5.96
N GLN A 106 -0.09 16.53 -6.26
CA GLN A 106 0.90 16.67 -7.34
C GLN A 106 0.27 16.53 -8.75
N GLU A 107 -0.89 17.15 -8.98
CA GLU A 107 -1.44 17.35 -10.34
C GLU A 107 -1.04 18.71 -10.89
#